data_AF-A0A1Q5LRR5-F1
#
_entry.id   AF-A0A1Q5LRR5-F1
#
_cell.length_a   1.000
_cell.length_b   1.000
_cell.length_c   1.000
_cell.angle_alpha   90.00
_cell.angle_beta   90.00
_cell.angle_gamma   90.00
#
_symmetry.space_group_name_H-M   'P 1'
#
loop_
_entity.id
_entity.type
_entity.pdbx_description
1 polymer ?
#
loop_
_entity_poly.entity_id
_entity_poly.type
_entity_poly.pdbx_seq_one_letter_code
_entity_poly.pdbx_strand_id
1 'polypeptide(L)'
;MEAPFPTERETAAGINRIEGYLLCQAELRRARIEGEAFASRMPWLTRAQHEEVAHLYAQDRIELSQKVLRAIADRCVELQEQYTARYESLRQRLVCLSVAALATSACLYAGAWLAFR
;
A
#
# COMPACT_ATOMS: atom_id res chain seq x y z
N MET A 1 21.13 29.14 -8.39
CA MET A 1 21.23 27.94 -7.55
C MET A 1 20.16 26.99 -8.07
N GLU A 2 20.50 26.24 -9.12
CA GLU A 2 19.57 25.33 -9.80
C GLU A 2 19.24 24.18 -8.83
N ALA A 3 17.97 24.03 -8.45
CA ALA A 3 17.58 22.88 -7.62
C ALA A 3 17.78 21.60 -8.45
N PRO A 4 18.47 20.57 -7.92
CA PRO A 4 18.69 19.33 -8.65
C PRO A 4 17.34 18.70 -9.02
N PHE A 5 17.26 18.11 -10.21
CA PHE A 5 16.07 17.40 -10.66
C PHE A 5 15.73 16.28 -9.65
N PRO A 6 14.46 16.17 -9.23
CA PRO A 6 14.05 15.15 -8.28
C PRO A 6 14.33 13.76 -8.86
N THR A 7 14.80 12.87 -8.00
CA THR A 7 15.02 11.47 -8.34
C THR A 7 13.70 10.76 -8.64
N GLU A 8 13.73 9.67 -9.41
CA GLU A 8 12.52 8.89 -9.71
C GLU A 8 11.74 8.48 -8.45
N ARG A 9 12.46 8.15 -7.36
CA ARG A 9 11.86 7.83 -6.06
C ARG A 9 11.13 9.01 -5.42
N GLU A 10 11.71 10.21 -5.49
CA GLU A 10 11.09 11.42 -4.96
C GLU A 10 9.86 11.82 -5.78
N THR A 11 9.93 11.69 -7.10
CA THR A 11 8.77 11.91 -7.99
C THR A 11 7.66 10.91 -7.70
N ALA A 12 7.97 9.61 -7.56
CA ALA A 12 6.98 8.58 -7.21
C ALA A 12 6.33 8.84 -5.84
N ALA A 13 7.13 9.21 -4.83
CA ALA A 13 6.62 9.58 -3.51
C ALA A 13 5.76 10.85 -3.54
N GLY A 14 6.11 11.82 -4.40
CA GLY A 14 5.30 13.01 -4.67
C GLY A 14 3.94 12.65 -5.26
N ILE A 15 3.92 11.81 -6.31
CA ILE A 15 2.68 11.35 -6.96
C ILE A 15 1.77 10.63 -5.96
N ASN A 16 2.32 9.69 -5.17
CA ASN A 16 1.54 8.94 -4.18
C ASN A 16 0.89 9.88 -3.14
N ARG A 17 1.60 10.90 -2.67
CA ARG A 17 1.03 11.90 -1.75
C ARG A 17 -0.11 12.69 -2.38
N ILE A 18 0.04 13.10 -3.64
CA ILE A 18 -1.01 13.83 -4.36
C ILE A 18 -2.22 12.92 -4.57
N GLU A 19 -2.01 11.69 -5.01
CA GLU A 19 -3.08 10.70 -5.18
C GLU A 19 -3.83 10.46 -3.86
N GLY A 20 -3.11 10.23 -2.77
CA GLY A 20 -3.71 10.07 -1.44
C GLY A 20 -4.52 11.30 -0.99
N TYR A 21 -4.02 12.51 -1.25
CA TYR A 21 -4.75 13.74 -0.98
C TYR A 21 -6.02 13.85 -1.83
N LEU A 22 -5.94 13.55 -3.13
CA LEU A 22 -7.08 13.61 -4.06
C LEU A 22 -8.16 12.59 -3.69
N LEU A 23 -7.76 11.37 -3.33
CA LEU A 23 -8.69 10.34 -2.85
C LEU A 23 -9.37 10.78 -1.55
N CYS A 24 -8.62 11.34 -0.60
CA CYS A 24 -9.19 11.86 0.65
C CYS A 24 -10.20 12.99 0.37
N GLN A 25 -9.85 13.96 -0.48
CA GLN A 25 -10.75 15.04 -0.85
C GLN A 25 -12.01 14.53 -1.57
N ALA A 26 -11.88 13.52 -2.44
CA ALA A 26 -13.02 12.89 -3.10
C ALA A 26 -13.96 12.22 -2.09
N GLU A 27 -13.42 11.48 -1.12
CA GLU A 27 -14.21 10.83 -0.06
C GLU A 27 -14.91 11.85 0.85
N LEU A 28 -14.24 12.94 1.24
CA LEU A 28 -14.87 14.02 2.02
C LEU A 28 -16.05 14.64 1.26
N ARG A 29 -15.85 14.95 -0.03
CA ARG A 29 -16.91 15.51 -0.87
C ARG A 29 -18.08 14.54 -1.03
N ARG A 30 -17.78 13.26 -1.22
CA ARG A 30 -18.78 12.20 -1.35
C ARG A 30 -19.60 12.04 -0.08
N ALA A 31 -18.95 11.97 1.08
CA ALA A 31 -19.62 11.87 2.38
C ALA A 31 -20.59 13.04 2.62
N ARG A 32 -20.20 14.26 2.24
CA ARG A 32 -21.07 15.43 2.32
C ARG A 32 -22.30 15.32 1.41
N ILE A 33 -22.10 14.95 0.14
CA ILE A 33 -23.22 14.77 -0.82
C ILE A 33 -24.16 13.67 -0.34
N GLU A 34 -23.63 12.56 0.16
CA GLU A 34 -24.42 11.46 0.72
C GLU A 34 -25.20 11.92 1.97
N GLY A 35 -24.60 12.75 2.84
CA GLY A 35 -25.26 13.34 4.00
C GLY A 35 -26.41 14.28 3.62
N GLU A 36 -26.19 15.19 2.67
CA GLU A 36 -27.23 16.09 2.15
C GLU A 36 -28.38 15.30 1.51
N ALA A 37 -28.05 14.26 0.75
CA ALA A 37 -29.03 13.34 0.14
C ALA A 37 -29.76 12.48 1.19
N PHE A 38 -29.12 12.15 2.30
CA PHE A 38 -29.75 11.41 3.40
C PHE A 38 -30.74 12.30 4.15
N ALA A 39 -30.32 13.51 4.52
CA ALA A 39 -31.18 14.47 5.20
C ALA A 39 -32.36 14.91 4.32
N SER A 40 -32.21 14.99 2.98
CA SER A 40 -33.30 15.37 2.07
C SER A 40 -34.46 14.37 2.05
N ARG A 41 -34.24 13.14 2.52
CA ARG A 41 -35.29 12.13 2.72
C ARG A 41 -36.19 12.41 3.93
N MET A 42 -35.88 13.44 4.72
CA MET A 42 -36.62 13.84 5.92
C MET A 42 -37.22 15.24 5.74
N PRO A 43 -38.26 15.41 4.90
CA PRO A 43 -38.80 16.72 4.54
C PRO A 43 -39.48 17.46 5.70
N TRP A 44 -39.72 16.79 6.83
CA TRP A 44 -40.28 17.39 8.04
C TRP A 44 -39.24 18.12 8.90
N LEU A 45 -37.95 18.02 8.58
CA LEU A 45 -36.88 18.71 9.30
C LEU A 45 -36.80 20.18 8.92
N THR A 46 -36.50 21.01 9.90
CA THR A 46 -36.08 22.39 9.63
C THR A 46 -34.72 22.41 8.93
N ARG A 47 -34.39 23.52 8.26
CA ARG A 47 -33.08 23.68 7.59
C ARG A 47 -31.89 23.44 8.53
N ALA A 48 -31.93 23.96 9.75
CA ALA A 48 -30.85 23.77 10.72
C ALA A 48 -30.70 22.30 11.14
N GLN A 49 -31.82 21.59 11.33
CA GLN A 49 -31.80 20.15 11.64
C GLN A 49 -31.30 19.32 10.44
N HIS A 50 -31.63 19.74 9.23
CA HIS A 50 -31.18 19.09 8.00
C HIS A 50 -29.66 19.21 7.85
N GLU A 51 -29.11 20.41 8.01
CA GLU A 51 -27.67 20.69 7.97
C GLU A 51 -26.91 19.89 9.05
N GLU A 52 -27.45 19.82 10.27
CA GLU A 52 -26.86 19.03 11.37
C GLU A 52 -26.85 17.53 11.07
N VAL A 53 -27.98 16.96 10.62
CA VAL A 53 -28.06 15.54 10.26
C VAL A 53 -27.11 15.19 9.11
N ALA A 54 -27.03 16.05 8.09
CA ALA A 54 -26.10 15.86 6.98
C ALA A 54 -24.64 15.88 7.45
N HIS A 55 -24.30 16.78 8.37
CA HIS A 55 -22.95 16.86 8.94
C HIS A 55 -22.59 15.62 9.77
N LEU A 56 -23.47 15.20 10.69
CA LEU A 56 -23.26 14.00 11.52
C LEU A 56 -23.13 12.74 10.66
N TYR A 57 -24.00 12.58 9.65
CA TYR A 57 -23.88 11.47 8.70
C TYR A 57 -22.52 11.45 8.00
N ALA A 58 -22.07 12.61 7.50
CA ALA A 58 -20.79 12.71 6.81
C ALA A 58 -19.61 12.32 7.73
N GLN A 59 -19.63 12.78 8.99
CA GLN A 59 -18.62 12.40 9.99
C GLN A 59 -18.59 10.90 10.24
N ASP A 60 -19.73 10.28 10.54
CA ASP A 60 -19.83 8.84 10.78
C ASP A 60 -19.38 8.03 9.57
N ARG A 61 -19.75 8.48 8.36
CA ARG A 61 -19.36 7.84 7.11
C ARG A 61 -17.85 7.86 6.90
N ILE A 62 -17.21 9.00 7.19
CA ILE A 62 -15.74 9.14 7.11
C ILE A 62 -15.07 8.24 8.13
N GLU A 63 -15.54 8.22 9.38
CA GLU A 63 -14.98 7.37 10.42
C GLU A 63 -15.05 5.88 10.06
N LEU A 64 -16.19 5.44 9.53
CA LEU A 64 -16.36 4.07 9.05
C LEU A 64 -15.38 3.76 7.92
N SER A 65 -15.30 4.62 6.90
CA SER A 65 -14.38 4.43 5.77
C SER A 65 -12.93 4.33 6.24
N GLN A 66 -12.51 5.16 7.20
CA GLN A 66 -11.17 5.07 7.76
C GLN A 66 -10.93 3.76 8.53
N LYS A 67 -11.91 3.29 9.32
CA LYS A 67 -11.80 2.00 10.04
C LYS A 67 -11.65 0.84 9.07
N VAL A 68 -12.45 0.82 8.00
CA VAL A 68 -12.38 -0.21 6.95
C VAL A 68 -11.05 -0.14 6.21
N LEU A 69 -10.60 1.05 5.81
CA LEU A 69 -9.34 1.21 5.10
C LEU A 69 -8.15 0.76 5.95
N ARG A 70 -8.14 1.10 7.25
CA ARG A 70 -7.12 0.63 8.20
C ARG A 70 -7.13 -0.90 8.31
N ALA A 71 -8.30 -1.50 8.49
CA ALA A 71 -8.41 -2.95 8.57
C ALA A 71 -7.91 -3.65 7.29
N ILE A 72 -8.20 -3.09 6.10
CA ILE A 72 -7.69 -3.62 4.83
C ILE A 72 -6.18 -3.45 4.74
N ALA A 73 -5.65 -2.28 5.10
CA ALA A 73 -4.22 -2.01 5.08
C ALA A 73 -3.45 -2.99 6.00
N ASP A 74 -3.93 -3.19 7.23
CA ASP A 74 -3.35 -4.14 8.18
C ASP A 74 -3.34 -5.56 7.62
N ARG A 75 -4.44 -5.98 6.97
CA ARG A 75 -4.52 -7.30 6.32
C ARG A 75 -3.60 -7.43 5.12
N CYS A 76 -3.44 -6.39 4.31
CA CYS A 76 -2.49 -6.38 3.21
C CYS A 76 -1.05 -6.52 3.71
N VAL A 77 -0.69 -5.83 4.79
CA VAL A 77 0.63 -5.95 5.43
C VAL A 77 0.84 -7.36 5.96
N GLU A 78 -0.13 -7.91 6.70
CA GLU A 78 -0.07 -9.27 7.23
C GLU A 78 0.11 -10.32 6.12
N LEU A 79 -0.64 -10.20 5.02
CA LEU A 79 -0.48 -11.07 3.85
C LEU A 79 0.91 -10.88 3.23
N GLN A 80 1.36 -9.65 3.02
CA GLN A 80 2.67 -9.37 2.43
C GLN A 80 3.80 -9.97 3.26
N GLU A 81 3.74 -9.89 4.59
CA GLU A 81 4.73 -10.51 5.48
C GLU A 81 4.71 -12.04 5.34
N GLN A 82 3.54 -12.67 5.32
CA GLN A 82 3.40 -14.11 5.14
C GLN A 82 3.96 -14.60 3.80
N TYR A 83 3.77 -13.84 2.72
CA TYR A 83 4.33 -14.16 1.40
C TYR A 83 5.83 -13.88 1.31
N THR A 84 6.30 -12.77 1.87
CA THR A 84 7.72 -12.38 1.83
C THR A 84 8.57 -13.38 2.61
N ALA A 85 8.11 -13.83 3.78
CA ALA A 85 8.80 -14.86 4.56
C ALA A 85 8.97 -16.17 3.78
N ARG A 86 7.92 -16.60 3.07
CA ARG A 86 7.99 -17.81 2.21
C ARG A 86 8.95 -17.59 1.04
N TYR A 87 8.89 -16.44 0.38
CA TYR A 87 9.75 -16.14 -0.75
C TYR A 87 11.22 -16.06 -0.35
N GLU A 88 11.53 -15.39 0.76
CA GLU A 88 12.90 -15.30 1.27
C GLU A 88 13.47 -16.68 1.65
N SER A 89 12.66 -17.57 2.23
CA SER A 89 13.09 -18.94 2.51
C SER A 89 13.43 -19.74 1.25
N LEU A 90 12.64 -19.58 0.18
CA LEU A 90 12.88 -20.24 -1.10
C LEU A 90 14.11 -19.65 -1.80
N ARG A 91 14.23 -18.32 -1.77
CA ARG A 91 15.36 -17.58 -2.33
C ARG A 91 16.66 -17.98 -1.66
N GLN A 92 16.70 -18.04 -0.32
CA GLN A 92 17.88 -18.48 0.41
C GLN A 92 18.28 -19.90 0.03
N ARG A 93 17.32 -20.83 -0.05
CA ARG A 93 17.59 -22.21 -0.49
C ARG A 93 18.16 -22.26 -1.90
N LEU A 94 17.58 -21.52 -2.84
CA LEU A 94 18.07 -21.46 -4.22
C LEU A 94 19.48 -20.85 -4.31
N VAL A 95 19.75 -19.79 -3.54
CA VAL A 95 21.09 -19.16 -3.48
C VAL A 95 22.11 -20.12 -2.85
N CYS A 96 21.76 -20.82 -1.76
CA CYS A 96 22.66 -21.82 -1.18
C CYS A 96 22.96 -22.97 -2.14
N LEU A 97 21.94 -23.50 -2.83
CA LEU A 97 22.12 -24.57 -3.82
C LEU A 97 22.95 -24.12 -5.01
N SER A 98 22.74 -22.90 -5.52
CA SER A 98 23.51 -22.39 -6.65
C SER A 98 24.97 -22.14 -6.26
N VAL A 99 25.23 -21.57 -5.07
CA VAL A 99 26.59 -21.38 -4.55
C VAL A 99 27.28 -22.73 -4.33
N ALA A 100 26.59 -23.72 -3.75
CA ALA A 100 27.13 -25.07 -3.58
C ALA A 100 27.47 -25.72 -4.92
N ALA A 101 26.59 -25.63 -5.91
CA ALA A 101 26.83 -26.16 -7.26
C ALA A 101 28.05 -25.50 -7.92
N LEU A 102 28.18 -24.18 -7.84
CA LEU A 102 29.34 -23.45 -8.36
C LEU A 102 30.64 -23.86 -7.65
N ALA A 103 30.62 -24.01 -6.32
CA ALA A 103 31.77 -24.45 -5.56
C ALA A 103 32.20 -25.88 -5.92
N THR A 104 31.25 -26.81 -6.05
CA THR A 104 31.54 -28.19 -6.48
C THR A 104 32.12 -28.24 -7.89
N SER A 105 31.55 -27.47 -8.83
CA SER A 105 32.07 -27.34 -10.19
C SER A 105 33.52 -26.81 -10.18
N ALA A 106 33.79 -25.73 -9.46
CA ALA A 106 35.13 -25.16 -9.34
C ALA A 106 36.14 -26.16 -8.74
N CYS A 107 35.73 -26.95 -7.75
CA CYS A 107 36.58 -27.97 -7.13
C CYS A 107 36.91 -29.11 -8.11
N LEU A 108 35.93 -29.57 -8.90
CA LEU A 108 36.14 -30.55 -9.96
C LEU A 108 37.09 -30.03 -11.05
N TYR A 109 36.92 -28.78 -11.48
CA TYR A 109 37.82 -28.14 -12.44
C TYR A 109 39.25 -28.05 -11.92
N ALA A 110 39.45 -27.65 -10.66
CA ALA A 110 40.77 -27.58 -10.04
C ALA A 110 41.43 -28.96 -9.91
N GLY A 111 40.66 -29.99 -9.53
CA GLY A 111 41.14 -31.37 -9.45
C GLY A 111 41.55 -31.94 -10.81
N ALA A 112 40.74 -31.71 -11.84
CA ALA A 112 41.06 -32.10 -13.21
C ALA A 112 42.30 -31.37 -13.74
N TRP A 113 42.46 -30.09 -13.41
CA TRP A 113 43.63 -29.30 -13.78
C TRP A 113 44.92 -29.82 -13.12
N LEU A 114 44.84 -30.21 -11.84
CA LEU A 114 45.96 -30.82 -11.13
C LEU A 114 46.32 -32.22 -11.64
N ALA A 115 45.33 -33.00 -12.06
CA ALA A 115 45.54 -34.34 -12.61
C ALA A 115 46.12 -34.32 -14.04
N PHE A 116 45.90 -33.24 -14.80
CA PHE A 116 46.41 -33.06 -16.15
C PHE A 116 47.79 -32.39 -16.19
N ARG A 117 48.32 -31.94 -15.05
CA ARG A 117 49.64 -31.32 -14.91
C ARG A 117 50.70 -32.31 -14.44
#